data_AF-A0A1H6FBR9-F1
#
_entry.id   AF-A0A1H6FBR9-F1
#
_cell.length_a   1.000
_cell.length_b   1.000
_cell.length_c   1.000
_cell.angle_alpha   90.00
_cell.angle_beta   90.00
_cell.angle_gamma   90.00
#
_symmetry.space_group_name_H-M   'P 1'
#
loop_
_entity.id
_entity.type
_entity.pdbx_description
1 polymer ?
#
loop_
_entity_poly.entity_id
_entity_poly.type
_entity_poly.pdbx_seq_one_letter_code
_entity_poly.pdbx_strand_id
1 'polypeptide(L)'
;MQNIVGQVPRGSNFYPRDNVINKIYRRLGSGSHVYIAAPRRVGKTAIMQHLADNPRAGYCFQYLTVESVETLGVYFKRLLESLRTMQGLADKSLSRLNTLWQRLEKIELAGVKLELRSGDSKGVAFFSELKQQLQNLETLDGQRLVLMLDEFPQTVENLRREHGNGEAEQFLQLNRELRQQCGKVQFIYTGSIGLQSIAEKLDASKEINDINIVEVPPLQDNEATDLLQRLFLHEKVICSPATTEHLLDKLAWLVPFHVQLAAQGLIDRYHDKELKGLRKADVDTVFADITNTRHSQYFEHYYSRLKKTLDEAELAFALPLLLHLAQAHSMPVWKPGMIISPRQQKPPRGLFMMKKPMKNGRMILPNTSCYSSPNNNTRWWKPISRTQKSTSKPVSNPCITLS
;
A
#
# COMPACT_ATOMS: atom_id res chain seq x y z
N MET A 1 9.62 -6.09 -22.42
CA MET A 1 9.59 -5.46 -21.08
C MET A 1 10.64 -6.17 -20.27
N GLN A 2 11.61 -5.46 -19.68
CA GLN A 2 12.62 -6.11 -18.84
C GLN A 2 11.99 -6.64 -17.56
N ASN A 3 12.51 -7.75 -17.05
CA ASN A 3 12.17 -8.23 -15.71
C ASN A 3 12.80 -7.31 -14.65
N ILE A 4 11.97 -6.73 -13.77
CA ILE A 4 12.41 -5.86 -12.67
C ILE A 4 11.87 -6.39 -11.34
N VAL A 5 12.78 -6.92 -10.53
CA VAL A 5 12.53 -7.34 -9.15
C VAL A 5 13.25 -6.40 -8.20
N GLY A 6 12.58 -5.97 -7.13
CA GLY A 6 13.14 -5.09 -6.10
C GLY A 6 13.00 -3.60 -6.40
N GLN A 7 13.50 -3.13 -7.55
CA GLN A 7 13.37 -1.73 -8.00
C GLN A 7 11.94 -1.37 -8.45
N VAL A 8 11.66 -0.07 -8.62
CA VAL A 8 10.38 0.43 -9.12
C VAL A 8 10.40 0.47 -10.66
N PRO A 9 9.56 -0.30 -11.37
CA PRO A 9 9.50 -0.24 -12.82
C PRO A 9 8.94 1.09 -13.32
N ARG A 10 9.57 1.66 -14.36
CA ARG A 10 9.29 2.98 -14.94
C ARG A 10 9.39 2.92 -16.47
N GLY A 11 8.82 3.89 -17.18
CA GLY A 11 8.88 3.96 -18.65
C GLY A 11 8.36 2.68 -19.33
N SER A 12 9.10 2.17 -20.32
CA SER A 12 8.77 0.93 -21.06
C SER A 12 8.75 -0.35 -20.21
N ASN A 13 9.26 -0.30 -18.99
CA ASN A 13 9.25 -1.41 -18.04
C ASN A 13 8.06 -1.36 -17.07
N PHE A 14 7.25 -0.30 -17.07
CA PHE A 14 6.01 -0.24 -16.29
C PHE A 14 4.90 -1.05 -16.97
N TYR A 15 4.27 -1.96 -16.23
CA TYR A 15 3.06 -2.66 -16.70
C TYR A 15 1.83 -1.75 -16.55
N PRO A 16 1.10 -1.42 -17.64
CA PRO A 16 -0.04 -0.50 -17.59
C PRO A 16 -1.11 -0.93 -16.58
N ARG A 17 -1.64 0.04 -15.82
CA ARG A 17 -2.71 -0.18 -14.81
C ARG A 17 -3.92 0.71 -15.10
N ASP A 18 -4.36 0.71 -16.35
CA ASP A 18 -5.29 1.71 -16.91
C ASP A 18 -6.58 1.86 -16.11
N ASN A 19 -7.15 0.76 -15.62
CA ASN A 19 -8.35 0.79 -14.76
C ASN A 19 -8.13 1.60 -13.47
N VAL A 20 -6.95 1.48 -12.86
CA VAL A 20 -6.57 2.19 -11.64
C VAL A 20 -6.21 3.64 -11.97
N ILE A 21 -5.42 3.88 -13.02
CA ILE A 21 -5.03 5.21 -13.50
C ILE A 21 -6.27 6.04 -13.86
N ASN A 22 -7.22 5.47 -14.60
CA ASN A 22 -8.50 6.09 -14.91
C ASN A 22 -9.33 6.39 -13.65
N LYS A 23 -9.31 5.50 -12.64
CA LYS A 23 -9.99 5.74 -11.35
C LYS A 23 -9.35 6.89 -10.58
N ILE A 24 -8.02 7.01 -10.57
CA ILE A 24 -7.30 8.16 -9.98
C ILE A 24 -7.70 9.46 -10.69
N TYR A 25 -7.59 9.52 -12.02
CA TYR A 25 -7.96 10.72 -12.79
C TYR A 25 -9.43 11.12 -12.61
N ARG A 26 -10.37 10.17 -12.48
CA ARG A 26 -11.78 10.50 -12.17
C ARG A 26 -11.95 11.16 -10.80
N ARG A 27 -11.21 10.73 -9.77
CA ARG A 27 -11.24 11.35 -8.42
C ARG A 27 -10.58 12.72 -8.41
N LEU A 28 -9.45 12.87 -9.07
CA LEU A 28 -8.79 14.18 -9.23
C LEU A 28 -9.69 15.15 -10.03
N GLY A 29 -10.35 14.66 -11.08
CA GLY A 29 -11.28 15.45 -11.90
C GLY A 29 -12.47 16.02 -11.12
N SER A 30 -12.95 15.30 -10.10
CA SER A 30 -14.00 15.78 -9.17
C SER A 30 -13.46 16.65 -8.02
N GLY A 31 -12.25 17.21 -8.16
CA GLY A 31 -11.62 18.05 -7.13
C GLY A 31 -11.13 17.29 -5.88
N SER A 32 -11.26 15.96 -5.84
CA SER A 32 -10.98 15.18 -4.62
C SER A 32 -9.50 14.91 -4.42
N HIS A 33 -9.06 14.93 -3.16
CA HIS A 33 -7.78 14.34 -2.75
C HIS A 33 -7.91 12.81 -2.70
N VAL A 34 -6.82 12.08 -2.88
CA VAL A 34 -6.83 10.62 -3.04
C VAL A 34 -5.92 9.94 -2.02
N TYR A 35 -6.39 8.83 -1.45
CA TYR A 35 -5.56 7.86 -0.73
C TYR A 35 -5.48 6.56 -1.55
N ILE A 36 -4.29 6.22 -2.04
CA ILE A 36 -4.04 4.96 -2.75
C ILE A 36 -3.86 3.85 -1.70
N ALA A 37 -4.98 3.24 -1.32
CA ALA A 37 -5.00 2.07 -0.43
C ALA A 37 -4.58 0.83 -1.22
N ALA A 38 -3.49 0.18 -0.81
CA ALA A 38 -3.14 -1.10 -1.42
C ALA A 38 -2.18 -1.94 -0.58
N PRO A 39 -2.21 -3.27 -0.73
CA PRO A 39 -1.20 -4.16 -0.15
C PRO A 39 0.24 -3.78 -0.51
N ARG A 40 1.21 -4.37 0.19
CA ARG A 40 2.63 -4.23 -0.19
C ARG A 40 2.87 -4.85 -1.57
N ARG A 41 3.87 -4.32 -2.28
CA ARG A 41 4.38 -4.84 -3.57
C ARG A 41 3.42 -4.85 -4.78
N VAL A 42 2.21 -4.29 -4.67
CA VAL A 42 1.24 -4.19 -5.79
C VAL A 42 1.50 -3.07 -6.81
N GLY A 43 2.58 -2.29 -6.63
CA GLY A 43 3.02 -1.29 -7.61
C GLY A 43 2.55 0.15 -7.39
N LYS A 44 2.15 0.55 -6.16
CA LYS A 44 1.72 1.93 -5.84
C LYS A 44 2.70 2.99 -6.35
N THR A 45 3.98 2.89 -5.96
CA THR A 45 5.04 3.81 -6.38
C THR A 45 5.25 3.81 -7.90
N ALA A 46 5.12 2.65 -8.55
CA ALA A 46 5.24 2.55 -10.01
C ALA A 46 4.08 3.29 -10.75
N ILE A 47 2.86 3.20 -10.22
CA ILE A 47 1.70 3.94 -10.74
C ILE A 47 1.93 5.46 -10.58
N MET A 48 2.45 5.92 -9.44
CA MET A 48 2.75 7.34 -9.24
C MET A 48 3.89 7.85 -10.12
N GLN A 49 4.97 7.08 -10.27
CA GLN A 49 6.04 7.42 -11.23
C GLN A 49 5.49 7.51 -12.65
N HIS A 50 4.63 6.57 -13.06
CA HIS A 50 3.97 6.62 -14.36
C HIS A 50 3.07 7.86 -14.53
N LEU A 51 2.34 8.30 -13.50
CA LEU A 51 1.55 9.54 -13.52
C LEU A 51 2.44 10.80 -13.67
N ALA A 52 3.60 10.84 -13.01
CA ALA A 52 4.57 11.93 -13.14
C ALA A 52 5.24 11.96 -14.53
N ASP A 53 5.53 10.78 -15.10
CA ASP A 53 6.15 10.65 -16.42
C ASP A 53 5.18 10.95 -17.57
N ASN A 54 3.90 10.60 -17.39
CA ASN A 54 2.86 10.64 -18.41
C ASN A 54 1.60 11.37 -17.90
N PRO A 55 1.71 12.66 -17.51
CA PRO A 55 0.56 13.45 -17.08
C PRO A 55 -0.44 13.61 -18.22
N ARG A 56 -1.73 13.53 -17.92
CA ARG A 56 -2.78 13.99 -18.84
C ARG A 56 -2.77 15.52 -18.89
N ALA A 57 -3.25 16.06 -20.01
CA ALA A 57 -3.47 17.50 -20.15
C ALA A 57 -4.26 18.05 -18.95
N GLY A 58 -3.80 19.20 -18.42
CA GLY A 58 -4.38 19.82 -17.22
C GLY A 58 -3.83 19.29 -15.89
N TYR A 59 -2.85 18.38 -15.87
CA TYR A 59 -2.25 17.87 -14.62
C TYR A 59 -0.73 18.02 -14.59
N CYS A 60 -0.22 18.40 -13.42
CA CYS A 60 1.19 18.30 -13.04
C CYS A 60 1.31 17.45 -11.78
N PHE A 61 2.23 16.49 -11.75
CA PHE A 61 2.46 15.65 -10.57
C PHE A 61 3.86 15.86 -10.01
N GLN A 62 3.97 16.19 -8.72
CA GLN A 62 5.23 16.14 -7.99
C GLN A 62 5.25 14.89 -7.11
N TYR A 63 6.22 14.01 -7.31
CA TYR A 63 6.45 12.86 -6.43
C TYR A 63 7.41 13.22 -5.30
N LEU A 64 7.08 12.81 -4.06
CA LEU A 64 7.99 12.81 -2.91
C LEU A 64 7.84 11.51 -2.12
N THR A 65 8.93 11.06 -1.49
CA THR A 65 8.86 10.12 -0.35
C THR A 65 9.01 10.88 0.96
N VAL A 66 8.15 10.56 1.92
CA VAL A 66 8.13 11.16 3.27
C VAL A 66 8.35 10.11 4.38
N GLU A 67 8.69 8.87 4.01
CA GLU A 67 8.92 7.75 4.94
C GLU A 67 9.95 8.06 6.04
N SER A 68 11.01 8.80 5.70
CA SER A 68 12.12 9.19 6.58
C SER A 68 11.89 10.50 7.36
N VAL A 69 10.67 11.00 7.39
CA VAL A 69 10.34 12.24 8.11
C VAL A 69 9.94 11.91 9.54
N GLU A 70 10.55 12.63 10.49
CA GLU A 70 10.39 12.44 11.94
C GLU A 70 9.85 13.67 12.66
N THR A 71 9.84 14.86 12.04
CA THR A 71 9.34 16.12 12.64
C THR A 71 8.48 16.94 11.67
N LEU A 72 7.55 17.75 12.19
CA LEU A 72 6.75 18.69 11.37
C LEU A 72 7.62 19.60 10.48
N GLY A 73 8.71 20.14 11.04
CA GLY A 73 9.60 21.06 10.33
C GLY A 73 10.29 20.42 9.12
N VAL A 74 10.75 19.17 9.26
CA VAL A 74 11.36 18.43 8.15
C VAL A 74 10.33 18.11 7.06
N TYR A 75 9.08 17.83 7.43
CA TYR A 75 7.99 17.59 6.47
C TYR A 75 7.72 18.80 5.57
N PHE A 76 7.35 19.94 6.17
CA PHE A 76 6.93 21.12 5.40
C PHE A 76 8.10 21.73 4.62
N LYS A 77 9.32 21.70 5.18
CA LYS A 77 10.53 22.07 4.46
C LYS A 77 10.74 21.21 3.21
N ARG A 78 10.60 19.87 3.31
CA ARG A 78 10.77 18.96 2.16
C ARG A 78 9.72 19.21 1.06
N LEU A 79 8.47 19.53 1.44
CA LEU A 79 7.43 19.94 0.49
C LEU A 79 7.83 21.25 -0.22
N LEU A 80 8.21 22.29 0.52
CA LEU A 80 8.63 23.58 -0.01
C LEU A 80 9.85 23.46 -0.95
N GLU A 81 10.86 22.66 -0.57
CA GLU A 81 12.03 22.36 -1.41
C GLU A 81 11.65 21.64 -2.72
N SER A 82 10.63 20.78 -2.71
CA SER A 82 10.16 20.12 -3.94
C SER A 82 9.48 21.09 -4.92
N LEU A 83 8.70 22.05 -4.42
CA LEU A 83 8.08 23.09 -5.24
C LEU A 83 9.15 23.96 -5.91
N ARG A 84 10.19 24.35 -5.15
CA ARG A 84 11.33 25.12 -5.64
C ARG A 84 12.15 24.36 -6.69
N THR A 85 12.33 23.06 -6.49
CA THR A 85 12.99 22.19 -7.48
C THR A 85 12.19 22.16 -8.79
N MET A 86 10.86 22.12 -8.72
CA MET A 86 10.02 22.17 -9.91
C MET A 86 10.08 23.53 -10.63
N GLN A 87 10.04 24.65 -9.89
CA GLN A 87 10.23 26.00 -10.44
C GLN A 87 11.54 26.11 -11.24
N GLY A 88 12.67 25.76 -10.61
CA GLY A 88 14.00 25.88 -11.21
C GLY A 88 14.24 24.97 -12.42
N LEU A 89 13.38 23.98 -12.65
CA LEU A 89 13.35 23.16 -13.88
C LEU A 89 12.50 23.79 -14.99
N ALA A 90 11.46 24.56 -14.66
CA ALA A 90 10.67 25.32 -15.63
C ALA A 90 11.47 26.50 -16.21
N ASP A 91 12.27 27.20 -15.38
CA ASP A 91 13.12 28.32 -15.81
C ASP A 91 14.26 27.91 -16.78
N LYS A 92 14.60 26.62 -16.85
CA LYS A 92 15.87 26.11 -17.41
C LYS A 92 15.79 25.30 -18.71
N SER A 93 14.68 25.40 -19.45
CA SER A 93 14.43 24.70 -20.74
C SER A 93 13.85 23.27 -20.63
N LEU A 94 12.59 23.17 -20.21
CA LEU A 94 11.76 21.98 -20.47
C LEU A 94 10.34 22.38 -20.89
N SER A 95 10.07 22.37 -22.20
CA SER A 95 8.78 22.74 -22.84
C SER A 95 7.54 21.96 -22.35
N ARG A 96 7.71 20.94 -21.51
CA ARG A 96 6.63 20.19 -20.84
C ARG A 96 6.29 20.68 -19.43
N LEU A 97 7.11 21.55 -18.83
CA LEU A 97 6.93 22.15 -17.50
C LEU A 97 6.70 23.68 -17.57
N ASN A 98 7.06 24.33 -18.67
CA ASN A 98 6.99 25.79 -18.87
C ASN A 98 5.58 26.43 -18.74
N THR A 99 4.51 25.63 -18.59
CA THR A 99 3.11 26.08 -18.64
C THR A 99 2.40 26.09 -17.27
N LEU A 100 3.16 26.10 -16.17
CA LEU A 100 2.58 25.99 -14.81
C LEU A 100 3.05 27.04 -13.81
N TRP A 101 4.23 27.64 -14.03
CA TRP A 101 5.01 28.28 -12.95
C TRP A 101 5.56 29.66 -13.30
N GLN A 102 4.91 30.42 -14.20
CA GLN A 102 5.44 31.73 -14.63
C GLN A 102 5.50 32.78 -13.51
N ARG A 103 4.78 32.56 -12.40
CA ARG A 103 4.72 33.45 -11.23
C ARG A 103 4.63 32.67 -9.92
N LEU A 104 5.73 32.02 -9.57
CA LEU A 104 6.09 31.97 -8.16
C LEU A 104 7.13 33.05 -7.93
N GLU A 105 6.82 33.96 -7.00
CA GLU A 105 7.75 35.01 -6.58
C GLU A 105 9.08 34.36 -6.18
N LYS A 106 10.21 35.03 -6.48
CA LYS A 106 11.53 34.53 -6.11
C LYS A 106 11.54 34.20 -4.61
N ILE A 107 11.56 32.91 -4.29
CA ILE A 107 11.57 32.45 -2.90
C ILE A 107 12.95 32.75 -2.32
N GLU A 108 13.08 33.94 -1.73
CA GLU A 108 14.19 34.30 -0.87
C GLU A 108 13.99 33.64 0.50
N LEU A 109 14.77 32.60 0.81
CA LEU A 109 14.97 32.13 2.19
C LEU A 109 15.83 33.13 2.99
N ALA A 110 15.60 34.44 2.84
CA ALA A 110 16.28 35.48 3.58
C ALA A 110 15.84 35.50 5.07
N GLY A 111 14.60 35.07 5.36
CA GLY A 111 14.01 35.14 6.71
C GLY A 111 14.51 34.09 7.71
N VAL A 112 14.75 32.84 7.29
CA VAL A 112 15.04 31.71 8.23
C VAL A 112 16.51 31.69 8.72
N LYS A 113 17.17 32.85 8.69
CA LYS A 113 18.43 33.12 9.40
C LYS A 113 18.24 33.95 10.67
N LEU A 114 17.05 34.51 10.91
CA LEU A 114 16.76 35.33 12.08
C LEU A 114 16.06 34.51 13.18
N GLU A 115 16.78 34.37 14.30
CA GLU A 115 16.26 34.22 15.67
C GLU A 115 15.11 33.22 15.92
N LEU A 116 15.42 31.91 15.84
CA LEU A 116 14.50 30.86 16.29
C LEU A 116 15.08 30.09 17.48
N ARG A 117 14.66 30.52 18.69
CA ARG A 117 14.79 29.75 19.94
C ARG A 117 14.04 28.42 19.83
N SER A 118 14.44 27.47 20.67
CA SER A 118 14.07 26.05 20.66
C SER A 118 12.56 25.74 20.71
N GLY A 119 12.16 24.62 20.08
CA GLY A 119 10.81 24.02 20.15
C GLY A 119 9.81 24.57 19.13
N ASP A 120 9.14 23.67 18.38
CA ASP A 120 7.96 23.75 17.48
C ASP A 120 7.76 24.91 16.49
N SER A 121 8.22 26.11 16.81
CA SER A 121 8.20 27.33 15.98
C SER A 121 8.63 27.12 14.53
N LYS A 122 9.64 26.27 14.29
CA LYS A 122 10.13 25.93 12.93
C LYS A 122 9.11 25.17 12.08
N GLY A 123 8.30 24.29 12.69
CA GLY A 123 7.25 23.55 11.97
C GLY A 123 6.16 24.47 11.44
N VAL A 124 5.66 25.35 12.31
CA VAL A 124 4.62 26.32 12.00
C VAL A 124 5.11 27.37 10.99
N ALA A 125 6.38 27.78 11.05
CA ALA A 125 6.97 28.70 10.08
C ALA A 125 7.01 28.10 8.66
N PHE A 126 7.58 26.90 8.48
CA PHE A 126 7.62 26.24 7.17
C PHE A 126 6.22 25.87 6.67
N PHE A 127 5.27 25.53 7.56
CA PHE A 127 3.88 25.35 7.20
C PHE A 127 3.25 26.63 6.64
N SER A 128 3.42 27.76 7.33
CA SER A 128 2.88 29.06 6.93
C SER A 128 3.43 29.50 5.58
N GLU A 129 4.75 29.37 5.38
CA GLU A 129 5.41 29.66 4.10
C GLU A 129 4.87 28.76 2.99
N LEU A 130 4.85 27.43 3.19
CA LEU A 130 4.30 26.48 2.22
C LEU A 130 2.84 26.82 1.87
N LYS A 131 2.00 27.09 2.86
CA LYS A 131 0.59 27.41 2.68
C LYS A 131 0.42 28.68 1.84
N GLN A 132 1.14 29.75 2.16
CA GLN A 132 1.12 31.00 1.38
C GLN A 132 1.54 30.74 -0.08
N GLN A 133 2.62 29.98 -0.29
CA GLN A 133 3.08 29.62 -1.63
C GLN A 133 2.05 28.79 -2.41
N LEU A 134 1.38 27.82 -1.75
CA LEU A 134 0.32 26.99 -2.35
C LEU A 134 -0.99 27.77 -2.63
N GLN A 135 -1.28 28.83 -1.85
CA GLN A 135 -2.41 29.73 -2.10
C GLN A 135 -2.14 30.71 -3.24
N ASN A 136 -0.92 31.24 -3.32
CA ASN A 136 -0.48 32.18 -4.34
C ASN A 136 -0.19 31.53 -5.71
N LEU A 137 -0.43 30.22 -5.88
CA LEU A 137 -0.18 29.54 -7.15
C LEU A 137 -1.01 30.10 -8.30
N GLU A 138 -0.35 30.77 -9.25
CA GLU A 138 -0.90 31.04 -10.58
C GLU A 138 -0.63 29.86 -11.52
N THR A 139 -1.54 28.89 -11.54
CA THR A 139 -1.59 27.86 -12.59
C THR A 139 -2.13 28.47 -13.89
N LEU A 140 -1.54 28.16 -15.05
CA LEU A 140 -2.19 28.52 -16.32
C LEU A 140 -3.55 27.83 -16.46
N ASP A 141 -4.45 28.45 -17.23
CA ASP A 141 -5.88 28.16 -17.27
C ASP A 141 -6.24 26.66 -17.21
N GLY A 142 -6.85 26.26 -16.10
CA GLY A 142 -7.37 24.91 -15.88
C GLY A 142 -6.36 23.85 -15.45
N GLN A 143 -5.06 24.15 -15.35
CA GLN A 143 -4.06 23.17 -14.89
C GLN A 143 -4.08 22.98 -13.36
N ARG A 144 -3.84 21.75 -12.90
CA ARG A 144 -3.86 21.36 -11.48
C ARG A 144 -2.52 20.78 -11.04
N LEU A 145 -2.01 21.25 -9.89
CA LEU A 145 -0.89 20.60 -9.21
C LEU A 145 -1.39 19.41 -8.39
N VAL A 146 -0.66 18.30 -8.42
CA VAL A 146 -0.94 17.11 -7.62
C VAL A 146 0.34 16.69 -6.88
N LEU A 147 0.35 16.84 -5.56
CA LEU A 147 1.46 16.40 -4.71
C LEU A 147 1.24 14.93 -4.32
N MET A 148 2.17 14.04 -4.73
CA MET A 148 2.13 12.61 -4.48
C MET A 148 3.12 12.23 -3.38
N LEU A 149 2.61 11.76 -2.24
CA LEU A 149 3.36 11.61 -0.99
C LEU A 149 3.41 10.13 -0.59
N ASP A 150 4.55 9.47 -0.85
CA ASP A 150 4.73 8.05 -0.56
C ASP A 150 5.12 7.76 0.88
N GLU A 151 4.53 6.67 1.39
CA GLU A 151 4.53 6.22 2.79
C GLU A 151 4.13 7.32 3.81
N PHE A 152 3.21 8.23 3.43
CA PHE A 152 2.65 9.26 4.33
C PHE A 152 2.13 8.71 5.68
N PRO A 153 1.46 7.55 5.78
CA PRO A 153 1.06 6.97 7.07
C PRO A 153 2.25 6.57 7.95
N GLN A 154 3.42 6.28 7.38
CA GLN A 154 4.64 6.01 8.15
C GLN A 154 5.18 7.31 8.78
N THR A 155 5.04 8.46 8.11
CA THR A 155 5.35 9.78 8.69
C THR A 155 4.50 10.06 9.94
N VAL A 156 3.18 9.79 9.87
CA VAL A 156 2.27 9.95 11.02
C VAL A 156 2.74 9.07 12.20
N GLU A 157 3.11 7.82 11.94
CA GLU A 157 3.56 6.89 12.97
C GLU A 157 4.96 7.23 13.52
N ASN A 158 5.85 7.83 12.72
CA ASN A 158 7.13 8.35 13.20
C ASN A 158 6.90 9.51 14.16
N LEU A 159 6.14 10.53 13.76
CA LEU A 159 5.77 11.68 14.62
C LEU A 159 5.12 11.20 15.92
N ARG A 160 4.19 10.24 15.83
CA ARG A 160 3.52 9.63 16.99
C ARG A 160 4.49 8.92 17.94
N ARG A 161 5.56 8.32 17.41
CA ARG A 161 6.56 7.58 18.18
C ARG A 161 7.59 8.50 18.84
N GLU A 162 8.11 9.49 18.11
CA GLU A 162 9.16 10.39 18.61
C GLU A 162 8.61 11.54 19.46
N HIS A 163 7.39 12.02 19.17
CA HIS A 163 6.80 13.23 19.76
C HIS A 163 5.41 13.04 20.36
N GLY A 164 4.84 11.82 20.27
CA GLY A 164 3.56 11.47 20.87
C GLY A 164 2.33 11.81 20.00
N ASN A 165 1.15 11.45 20.50
CA ASN A 165 -0.10 11.56 19.74
C ASN A 165 -0.45 13.00 19.32
N GLY A 166 -0.07 14.01 20.11
CA GLY A 166 -0.40 15.41 19.84
C GLY A 166 0.24 15.97 18.56
N GLU A 167 1.54 15.77 18.34
CA GLU A 167 2.20 16.22 17.10
C GLU A 167 1.71 15.41 15.88
N ALA A 168 1.35 14.13 16.07
CA ALA A 168 0.74 13.31 15.03
C ALA A 168 -0.69 13.75 14.65
N GLU A 169 -1.50 14.18 15.61
CA GLU A 169 -2.81 14.80 15.33
C GLU A 169 -2.61 16.15 14.62
N GLN A 170 -1.75 17.02 15.15
CA GLN A 170 -1.43 18.33 14.56
C GLN A 170 -0.94 18.19 13.11
N PHE A 171 -0.11 17.19 12.82
CA PHE A 171 0.32 16.87 11.46
C PHE A 171 -0.85 16.58 10.51
N LEU A 172 -1.83 15.80 10.95
CA LEU A 172 -3.02 15.50 10.16
C LEU A 172 -3.92 16.73 10.00
N GLN A 173 -4.06 17.56 11.05
CA GLN A 173 -4.79 18.84 11.03
C GLN A 173 -4.18 19.83 10.01
N LEU A 174 -2.87 20.07 10.07
CA LEU A 174 -2.17 20.97 9.15
C LEU A 174 -2.24 20.46 7.69
N ASN A 175 -2.13 19.14 7.48
CA ASN A 175 -2.32 18.56 6.14
C ASN A 175 -3.76 18.72 5.62
N ARG A 176 -4.78 18.65 6.49
CA ARG A 176 -6.16 18.97 6.12
C ARG A 176 -6.34 20.43 5.77
N GLU A 177 -5.68 21.32 6.50
CA GLU A 177 -5.74 22.75 6.23
C GLU A 177 -5.22 23.10 4.83
N LEU A 178 -4.11 22.49 4.40
CA LEU A 178 -3.62 22.62 3.02
C LEU A 178 -4.66 22.14 1.99
N ARG A 179 -5.30 20.99 2.23
CA ARG A 179 -6.32 20.43 1.34
C ARG A 179 -7.55 21.32 1.21
N GLN A 180 -8.02 21.90 2.32
CA GLN A 180 -9.19 22.75 2.35
C GLN A 180 -8.93 24.17 1.82
N GLN A 181 -7.73 24.72 2.02
CA GLN A 181 -7.44 26.13 1.75
C GLN A 181 -6.57 26.37 0.51
N CYS A 182 -6.03 25.33 -0.14
CA CYS A 182 -5.21 25.43 -1.35
C CYS A 182 -5.89 24.76 -2.56
N GLY A 183 -7.07 25.23 -2.96
CA GLY A 183 -7.95 24.55 -3.95
C GLY A 183 -7.38 24.32 -5.37
N LYS A 184 -6.22 24.89 -5.72
CA LYS A 184 -5.48 24.61 -6.96
C LYS A 184 -4.55 23.38 -6.85
N VAL A 185 -4.44 22.81 -5.65
CA VAL A 185 -3.53 21.73 -5.28
C VAL A 185 -4.32 20.52 -4.81
N GLN A 186 -4.06 19.38 -5.41
CA GLN A 186 -4.59 18.09 -4.98
C GLN A 186 -3.47 17.25 -4.36
N PHE A 187 -3.85 16.25 -3.58
CA PHE A 187 -2.91 15.39 -2.88
C PHE A 187 -3.23 13.94 -3.20
N ILE A 188 -2.20 13.17 -3.50
CA ILE A 188 -2.25 11.71 -3.54
C ILE A 188 -1.37 11.20 -2.40
N TYR A 189 -1.99 10.59 -1.40
CA TYR A 189 -1.30 9.91 -0.32
C TYR A 189 -1.26 8.40 -0.59
N THR A 190 -0.23 7.72 -0.09
CA THR A 190 -0.12 6.26 -0.14
C THR A 190 0.63 5.77 1.09
N GLY A 191 0.37 4.53 1.47
CA GLY A 191 1.24 3.82 2.38
C GLY A 191 1.03 2.31 2.35
N SER A 192 1.96 1.60 2.97
CA SER A 192 1.88 0.18 3.29
C SER A 192 1.02 -0.09 4.53
N ILE A 193 0.68 0.93 5.32
CA ILE A 193 -0.16 0.87 6.52
C ILE A 193 -1.46 1.64 6.25
N GLY A 194 -2.58 1.25 6.85
CA GLY A 194 -3.86 1.93 6.63
C GLY A 194 -3.93 3.26 7.37
N LEU A 195 -3.92 4.38 6.64
CA LEU A 195 -4.05 5.73 7.20
C LEU A 195 -5.25 5.87 8.13
N GLN A 196 -6.39 5.28 7.76
CA GLN A 196 -7.63 5.36 8.54
C GLN A 196 -7.51 4.73 9.93
N SER A 197 -6.84 3.58 10.06
CA SER A 197 -6.62 2.95 11.36
C SER A 197 -5.64 3.75 12.25
N ILE A 198 -4.68 4.47 11.65
CA ILE A 198 -3.81 5.38 12.40
C ILE A 198 -4.59 6.61 12.88
N ALA A 199 -5.41 7.21 12.01
CA ALA A 199 -6.26 8.34 12.36
C ALA A 199 -7.30 7.97 13.45
N GLU A 200 -7.91 6.78 13.37
CA GLU A 200 -8.80 6.25 14.42
C GLU A 200 -8.09 6.12 15.78
N LYS A 201 -6.83 5.66 15.82
CA LYS A 201 -6.03 5.58 17.06
C LYS A 201 -5.61 6.92 17.65
N LEU A 202 -5.70 8.00 16.87
CA LEU A 202 -5.35 9.37 17.27
C LEU A 202 -6.60 10.21 17.59
N ASP A 203 -7.81 9.65 17.52
CA ASP A 203 -9.09 10.38 17.45
C ASP A 203 -9.15 11.44 16.32
N ALA A 204 -8.28 11.28 15.33
CA ALA A 204 -8.03 12.21 14.23
C ALA A 204 -8.76 11.78 12.93
N SER A 205 -9.90 11.09 13.06
CA SER A 205 -10.65 10.60 11.89
C SER A 205 -11.32 11.72 11.09
N LYS A 206 -11.65 12.83 11.76
CA LYS A 206 -12.16 14.06 11.14
C LYS A 206 -11.10 14.69 10.23
N GLU A 207 -9.80 14.52 10.50
CA GLU A 207 -8.69 15.11 9.74
C GLU A 207 -8.52 14.54 8.33
N ILE A 208 -9.01 13.32 8.07
CA ILE A 208 -8.80 12.61 6.80
C ILE A 208 -10.10 12.35 6.02
N ASN A 209 -11.25 12.78 6.54
CA ASN A 209 -12.56 12.39 6.01
C ASN A 209 -12.92 12.98 4.63
N ASP A 210 -12.14 13.93 4.14
CA ASP A 210 -12.23 14.53 2.79
C ASP A 210 -11.48 13.72 1.71
N ILE A 211 -10.66 12.73 2.10
CA ILE A 211 -9.80 11.99 1.18
C ILE A 211 -10.54 10.79 0.58
N ASN A 212 -10.59 10.70 -0.75
CA ASN A 212 -11.19 9.59 -1.48
C ASN A 212 -10.25 8.38 -1.57
N ILE A 213 -10.70 7.19 -1.15
CA ILE A 213 -9.92 5.96 -1.26
C ILE A 213 -9.94 5.42 -2.70
N VAL A 214 -8.77 5.12 -3.25
CA VAL A 214 -8.57 4.37 -4.50
C VAL A 214 -7.79 3.10 -4.21
N GLU A 215 -8.50 1.98 -4.18
CA GLU A 215 -7.90 0.66 -4.05
C GLU A 215 -7.10 0.25 -5.30
N VAL A 216 -5.90 -0.30 -5.11
CA VAL A 216 -5.11 -0.96 -6.16
C VAL A 216 -5.16 -2.48 -5.95
N PRO A 217 -5.92 -3.23 -6.76
CA PRO A 217 -5.96 -4.68 -6.65
C PRO A 217 -4.65 -5.33 -7.15
N PRO A 218 -4.46 -6.63 -6.91
CA PRO A 218 -3.59 -7.48 -7.73
C PRO A 218 -3.94 -7.38 -9.23
N LEU A 219 -3.11 -7.96 -10.08
CA LEU A 219 -3.43 -8.14 -11.50
C LEU A 219 -4.63 -9.08 -11.66
N GLN A 220 -5.40 -8.87 -12.71
CA GLN A 220 -6.33 -9.88 -13.21
C GLN A 220 -5.55 -11.01 -13.93
N ASP A 221 -6.18 -12.18 -14.12
CA ASP A 221 -5.54 -13.34 -14.76
C ASP A 221 -5.00 -13.01 -16.17
N ASN A 222 -5.76 -12.24 -16.96
CA ASN A 222 -5.34 -11.76 -18.28
C ASN A 222 -4.21 -10.72 -18.21
N GLU A 223 -4.26 -9.78 -17.27
CA GLU A 223 -3.18 -8.81 -17.02
C GLU A 223 -1.87 -9.50 -16.63
N ALA A 224 -1.94 -10.55 -15.79
CA ALA A 224 -0.77 -11.33 -15.39
C ALA A 224 -0.24 -12.23 -16.51
N THR A 225 -1.12 -12.79 -17.33
CA THR A 225 -0.75 -13.54 -18.55
C THR A 225 0.01 -12.65 -19.53
N ASP A 226 -0.52 -11.46 -19.83
CA ASP A 226 0.11 -10.47 -20.71
C ASP A 226 1.45 -9.97 -20.14
N LEU A 227 1.54 -9.70 -18.82
CA LEU A 227 2.82 -9.40 -18.17
C LEU A 227 3.85 -10.52 -18.38
N LEU A 228 3.50 -11.77 -18.11
CA LEU A 228 4.41 -12.91 -18.31
C LEU A 228 4.84 -13.07 -19.78
N GLN A 229 3.91 -12.90 -20.73
CA GLN A 229 4.23 -12.94 -22.16
C GLN A 229 5.23 -11.83 -22.55
N ARG A 230 5.05 -10.60 -22.07
CA ARG A 230 5.96 -9.47 -22.35
C ARG A 230 7.35 -9.61 -21.73
N LEU A 231 7.46 -10.35 -20.63
CA LEU A 231 8.73 -10.69 -19.97
C LEU A 231 9.43 -11.82 -20.73
N PHE A 232 8.76 -12.96 -20.93
CA PHE A 232 9.34 -14.11 -21.62
C PHE A 232 9.70 -13.80 -23.08
N LEU A 233 8.91 -12.98 -23.79
CA LEU A 233 9.26 -12.51 -25.14
C LEU A 233 10.53 -11.65 -25.15
N HIS A 234 10.75 -10.82 -24.12
CA HIS A 234 11.94 -9.98 -24.02
C HIS A 234 13.20 -10.83 -23.79
N GLU A 235 13.12 -11.80 -22.89
CA GLU A 235 14.21 -12.73 -22.57
C GLU A 235 14.33 -13.93 -23.53
N LYS A 236 13.50 -13.97 -24.59
CA LYS A 236 13.45 -15.07 -25.59
C LYS A 236 13.16 -16.45 -24.99
N VAL A 237 12.43 -16.49 -23.88
CA VAL A 237 12.02 -17.70 -23.16
C VAL A 237 10.78 -18.31 -23.83
N ILE A 238 10.88 -19.57 -24.26
CA ILE A 238 9.74 -20.32 -24.82
C ILE A 238 8.91 -20.90 -23.67
N CYS A 239 7.65 -20.45 -23.54
CA CYS A 239 6.71 -20.93 -22.52
C CYS A 239 5.35 -21.24 -23.16
N SER A 240 4.78 -22.42 -22.87
CA SER A 240 3.46 -22.80 -23.40
C SER A 240 2.32 -22.17 -22.58
N PRO A 241 1.14 -21.91 -23.18
CA PRO A 241 -0.01 -21.38 -22.44
C PRO A 241 -0.38 -22.21 -21.21
N ALA A 242 -0.33 -23.55 -21.31
CA ALA A 242 -0.60 -24.47 -20.20
C ALA A 242 0.48 -24.41 -19.09
N THR A 243 1.69 -23.95 -19.38
CA THR A 243 2.74 -23.72 -18.37
C THR A 243 2.55 -22.35 -17.72
N THR A 244 2.18 -21.33 -18.48
CA THR A 244 1.80 -20.00 -17.96
C THR A 244 0.59 -20.08 -17.03
N GLU A 245 -0.45 -20.82 -17.42
CA GLU A 245 -1.62 -21.09 -16.59
C GLU A 245 -1.22 -21.76 -15.27
N HIS A 246 -0.41 -22.82 -15.32
CA HIS A 246 0.09 -23.52 -14.13
C HIS A 246 0.92 -22.63 -13.19
N LEU A 247 1.71 -21.69 -13.73
CA LEU A 247 2.42 -20.66 -12.97
C LEU A 247 1.44 -19.73 -12.23
N LEU A 248 0.46 -19.18 -12.96
CA LEU A 248 -0.55 -18.29 -12.39
C LEU A 248 -1.43 -19.01 -11.37
N ASP A 249 -1.74 -20.29 -11.59
CA ASP A 249 -2.51 -21.11 -10.66
C ASP A 249 -1.72 -21.41 -9.37
N LYS A 250 -0.38 -21.48 -9.42
CA LYS A 250 0.43 -21.57 -8.21
C LYS A 250 0.47 -20.28 -7.39
N LEU A 251 0.24 -19.12 -8.00
CA LEU A 251 0.15 -17.84 -7.29
C LEU A 251 -1.23 -17.66 -6.62
N ALA A 252 -1.23 -17.51 -5.29
CA ALA A 252 -2.42 -17.18 -4.49
C ALA A 252 -3.05 -15.86 -4.93
N TRP A 253 -2.21 -14.82 -5.03
CA TRP A 253 -2.55 -13.46 -5.43
C TRP A 253 -1.55 -13.00 -6.49
N LEU A 254 -2.08 -12.52 -7.62
CA LEU A 254 -1.31 -12.03 -8.77
C LEU A 254 -0.74 -10.63 -8.52
N VAL A 255 0.02 -10.48 -7.43
CA VAL A 255 0.75 -9.25 -7.12
C VAL A 255 1.87 -9.09 -8.17
N PRO A 256 1.99 -7.96 -8.88
CA PRO A 256 2.99 -7.76 -9.94
C PRO A 256 4.42 -8.18 -9.55
N PHE A 257 4.84 -7.89 -8.32
CA PHE A 257 6.14 -8.31 -7.79
C PHE A 257 6.30 -9.84 -7.69
N HIS A 258 5.28 -10.58 -7.24
CA HIS A 258 5.34 -12.04 -7.17
C HIS A 258 5.34 -12.67 -8.58
N VAL A 259 4.59 -12.09 -9.52
CA VAL A 259 4.60 -12.50 -10.93
C VAL A 259 6.00 -12.29 -11.54
N GLN A 260 6.61 -11.12 -11.32
CA GLN A 260 7.97 -10.85 -11.81
C GLN A 260 9.04 -11.68 -11.11
N LEU A 261 8.91 -11.97 -9.81
CA LEU A 261 9.83 -12.84 -9.06
C LEU A 261 9.76 -14.30 -9.54
N ALA A 262 8.55 -14.82 -9.80
CA ALA A 262 8.38 -16.14 -10.39
C ALA A 262 8.92 -16.21 -11.84
N ALA A 263 8.70 -15.15 -12.62
CA ALA A 263 9.27 -15.04 -13.97
C ALA A 263 10.80 -15.01 -13.93
N GLN A 264 11.41 -14.25 -13.01
CA GLN A 264 12.87 -14.16 -12.84
C GLN A 264 13.50 -15.54 -12.66
N GLY A 265 13.06 -16.31 -11.65
CA GLY A 265 13.62 -17.65 -11.41
C GLY A 265 13.39 -18.63 -12.57
N LEU A 266 12.36 -18.43 -13.40
CA LEU A 266 12.13 -19.20 -14.62
C LEU A 266 13.01 -18.77 -15.80
N ILE A 267 13.29 -17.47 -15.94
CA ILE A 267 14.23 -16.92 -16.92
C ILE A 267 15.64 -17.44 -16.60
N ASP A 268 16.08 -17.28 -15.35
CA ASP A 268 17.39 -17.75 -14.87
C ASP A 268 17.54 -19.25 -15.15
N ARG A 269 16.56 -20.07 -14.71
CA ARG A 269 16.54 -21.51 -14.94
C ARG A 269 16.53 -21.90 -16.43
N TYR A 270 15.83 -21.15 -17.27
CA TYR A 270 15.74 -21.43 -18.71
C TYR A 270 17.11 -21.31 -19.37
N HIS A 271 17.87 -20.26 -19.03
CA HIS A 271 19.21 -20.04 -19.57
C HIS A 271 20.26 -20.95 -18.90
N ASP A 272 20.27 -21.07 -17.57
CA ASP A 272 21.21 -21.90 -16.80
C ASP A 272 21.16 -23.40 -17.14
N LYS A 273 20.06 -23.86 -17.73
CA LYS A 273 19.82 -25.26 -18.13
C LYS A 273 19.62 -25.44 -19.63
N GLU A 274 19.84 -24.39 -20.43
CA GLU A 274 19.69 -24.37 -21.89
C GLU A 274 18.36 -25.03 -22.36
N LEU A 275 17.26 -24.70 -21.66
CA LEU A 275 15.98 -25.36 -21.89
C LEU A 275 15.41 -24.99 -23.26
N LYS A 276 14.88 -25.98 -23.98
CA LYS A 276 14.16 -25.76 -25.26
C LYS A 276 12.73 -25.22 -25.08
N GLY A 277 12.26 -25.10 -23.84
CA GLY A 277 10.91 -24.68 -23.49
C GLY A 277 10.58 -24.99 -22.04
N LEU A 278 9.96 -24.05 -21.32
CA LEU A 278 9.53 -24.23 -19.94
C LEU A 278 8.40 -25.26 -19.83
N ARG A 279 8.51 -26.14 -18.83
CA ARG A 279 7.50 -27.15 -18.48
C ARG A 279 6.91 -26.88 -17.09
N LYS A 280 5.78 -27.51 -16.76
CA LYS A 280 5.16 -27.41 -15.43
C LYS A 280 6.13 -27.77 -14.28
N ALA A 281 6.98 -28.78 -14.48
CA ALA A 281 8.01 -29.18 -13.53
C ALA A 281 9.08 -28.09 -13.23
N ASP A 282 9.37 -27.20 -14.20
CA ASP A 282 10.29 -26.09 -13.99
C ASP A 282 9.65 -25.01 -13.10
N VAL A 283 8.36 -24.72 -13.32
CA VAL A 283 7.56 -23.89 -12.40
C VAL A 283 7.53 -24.52 -11.01
N ASP A 284 7.32 -25.82 -10.90
CA ASP A 284 7.30 -26.52 -9.61
C ASP A 284 8.62 -26.40 -8.86
N THR A 285 9.74 -26.52 -9.58
CA THR A 285 11.09 -26.37 -9.02
C THR A 285 11.35 -24.93 -8.56
N VAL A 286 11.09 -23.94 -9.43
CA VAL A 286 11.30 -22.51 -9.12
C VAL A 286 10.47 -22.05 -7.92
N PHE A 287 9.24 -22.55 -7.76
CA PHE A 287 8.43 -22.26 -6.58
C PHE A 287 9.00 -22.88 -5.30
N ALA A 288 9.53 -24.11 -5.36
CA ALA A 288 10.23 -24.72 -4.23
C ALA A 288 11.49 -23.91 -3.84
N ASP A 289 12.24 -23.42 -4.82
CA ASP A 289 13.44 -22.61 -4.59
C ASP A 289 13.11 -21.24 -3.99
N ILE A 290 12.22 -20.45 -4.62
CA ILE A 290 11.82 -19.11 -4.14
C ILE A 290 11.18 -19.16 -2.74
N THR A 291 10.45 -20.22 -2.40
CA THR A 291 9.84 -20.34 -1.06
C THR A 291 10.81 -20.83 0.03
N ASN A 292 12.00 -21.32 -0.36
CA ASN A 292 13.02 -21.82 0.55
C ASN A 292 13.67 -20.67 1.35
N THR A 293 14.17 -21.00 2.55
CA THR A 293 14.68 -20.06 3.56
C THR A 293 15.81 -19.15 3.04
N ARG A 294 16.54 -19.58 2.01
CA ARG A 294 17.63 -18.79 1.38
C ARG A 294 17.12 -17.52 0.67
N HIS A 295 15.87 -17.50 0.19
CA HIS A 295 15.26 -16.31 -0.44
C HIS A 295 14.44 -15.44 0.54
N SER A 296 14.66 -15.63 1.84
CA SER A 296 13.89 -14.99 2.92
C SER A 296 13.80 -13.47 2.86
N GLN A 297 14.78 -12.77 2.27
CA GLN A 297 14.77 -11.29 2.13
C GLN A 297 13.49 -10.75 1.48
N TYR A 298 12.89 -11.48 0.54
CA TYR A 298 11.68 -11.05 -0.15
C TYR A 298 10.43 -11.16 0.73
N PHE A 299 10.47 -11.94 1.81
CA PHE A 299 9.30 -12.26 2.65
C PHE A 299 9.43 -11.87 4.12
N GLU A 300 10.65 -11.55 4.59
CA GLU A 300 10.91 -11.16 5.99
C GLU A 300 10.01 -10.01 6.45
N HIS A 301 9.70 -9.09 5.54
CA HIS A 301 8.86 -7.92 5.77
C HIS A 301 7.37 -8.22 6.07
N TYR A 302 6.89 -9.45 5.78
CA TYR A 302 5.59 -9.93 6.25
C TYR A 302 5.70 -10.43 7.70
N TYR A 303 6.75 -11.19 7.99
CA TYR A 303 7.02 -11.76 9.31
C TYR A 303 7.32 -10.71 10.37
N SER A 304 8.14 -9.72 10.03
CA SER A 304 8.44 -8.58 10.90
C SER A 304 7.21 -7.69 11.12
N ARG A 305 6.30 -7.60 10.15
CA ARG A 305 5.03 -6.89 10.32
C ARG A 305 4.11 -7.60 11.31
N LEU A 306 3.96 -8.93 11.24
CA LEU A 306 3.18 -9.69 12.21
C LEU A 306 3.68 -9.41 13.64
N LYS A 307 5.00 -9.55 13.87
CA LYS A 307 5.65 -9.24 15.15
C LYS A 307 5.51 -7.80 15.64
N LYS A 308 5.29 -6.83 14.75
CA LYS A 308 5.08 -5.41 15.09
C LYS A 308 3.61 -5.02 15.24
N THR A 309 2.68 -5.88 14.81
CA THR A 309 1.24 -5.56 14.76
C THR A 309 0.46 -6.34 15.80
N LEU A 310 0.89 -7.57 16.10
CA LEU A 310 0.27 -8.49 17.04
C LEU A 310 1.06 -8.54 18.35
N ASP A 311 0.36 -8.69 19.48
CA ASP A 311 1.01 -8.99 20.75
C ASP A 311 1.55 -10.44 20.81
N GLU A 312 2.19 -10.81 21.93
CA GLU A 312 2.81 -12.14 22.08
C GLU A 312 1.78 -13.30 22.03
N ALA A 313 0.59 -13.11 22.61
CA ALA A 313 -0.46 -14.13 22.62
C ALA A 313 -1.15 -14.24 21.26
N GLU A 314 -1.44 -13.10 20.61
CA GLU A 314 -1.95 -13.04 19.25
C GLU A 314 -0.96 -13.67 18.25
N LEU A 315 0.33 -13.40 18.39
CA LEU A 315 1.38 -13.98 17.54
C LEU A 315 1.54 -15.48 17.77
N ALA A 316 1.49 -15.94 19.03
CA ALA A 316 1.54 -17.36 19.39
C ALA A 316 0.35 -18.15 18.83
N PHE A 317 -0.82 -17.52 18.65
CA PHE A 317 -1.97 -18.10 17.96
C PHE A 317 -1.87 -18.00 16.43
N ALA A 318 -1.47 -16.83 15.90
CA ALA A 318 -1.48 -16.55 14.48
C ALA A 318 -0.44 -17.37 13.70
N LEU A 319 0.77 -17.60 14.24
CA LEU A 319 1.81 -18.32 13.51
C LEU A 319 1.46 -19.81 13.27
N PRO A 320 0.99 -20.60 14.27
CA PRO A 320 0.54 -21.96 14.03
C PRO A 320 -0.70 -22.03 13.14
N LEU A 321 -1.62 -21.07 13.21
CA LEU A 321 -2.78 -20.99 12.32
C LEU A 321 -2.34 -20.77 10.86
N LEU A 322 -1.43 -19.81 10.61
CA LEU A 322 -0.89 -19.56 9.27
C LEU A 322 -0.12 -20.76 8.72
N LEU A 323 0.67 -21.45 9.56
CA LEU A 323 1.34 -22.69 9.19
C LEU A 323 0.33 -23.80 8.81
N HIS A 324 -0.74 -23.97 9.62
CA HIS A 324 -1.77 -24.97 9.36
C HIS A 324 -2.53 -24.68 8.06
N LEU A 325 -3.02 -23.45 7.86
CA LEU A 325 -3.77 -23.04 6.66
C LEU A 325 -3.01 -23.34 5.37
N ALA A 326 -1.69 -23.23 5.42
CA ALA A 326 -0.83 -23.43 4.27
C ALA A 326 -0.35 -24.87 4.05
N GLN A 327 -0.45 -25.75 5.05
CA GLN A 327 -0.15 -27.17 4.92
C GLN A 327 -1.40 -28.01 4.66
N ALA A 328 -2.47 -27.74 5.40
CA ALA A 328 -3.71 -28.52 5.38
C ALA A 328 -4.75 -27.99 4.39
N HIS A 329 -4.51 -26.81 3.80
CA HIS A 329 -5.41 -26.15 2.86
C HIS A 329 -6.88 -26.16 3.34
N SER A 330 -7.11 -25.91 4.63
CA SER A 330 -8.42 -25.86 5.27
C SER A 330 -8.34 -25.09 6.60
N MET A 331 -9.47 -24.54 7.06
CA MET A 331 -9.57 -24.02 8.42
C MET A 331 -9.48 -25.19 9.41
N PRO A 332 -8.69 -25.10 10.50
CA PRO A 332 -8.71 -26.12 11.53
C PRO A 332 -10.09 -26.13 12.21
N VAL A 333 -10.67 -27.31 12.40
CA VAL A 333 -11.92 -27.47 13.16
C VAL A 333 -11.63 -27.15 14.62
N TRP A 334 -12.02 -25.95 15.06
CA TRP A 334 -11.67 -25.44 16.38
C TRP A 334 -12.60 -26.03 17.45
N LYS A 335 -12.02 -26.73 18.42
CA LYS A 335 -12.70 -27.16 19.65
C LYS A 335 -12.21 -26.30 20.82
N PRO A 336 -13.09 -25.86 21.75
CA PRO A 336 -12.66 -25.19 22.97
C PRO A 336 -11.58 -26.00 23.70
N GLY A 337 -10.47 -25.35 24.06
CA GLY A 337 -9.31 -26.00 24.69
C GLY A 337 -8.23 -26.53 23.74
N MET A 338 -8.38 -26.42 22.41
CA MET A 338 -7.30 -26.78 21.47
C MET A 338 -6.14 -25.78 21.52
N ILE A 339 -5.09 -26.11 22.27
CA ILE A 339 -3.77 -25.49 22.12
C ILE A 339 -3.12 -26.09 20.87
N ILE A 340 -2.90 -25.28 19.83
CA ILE A 340 -2.05 -25.68 18.70
C ILE A 340 -0.60 -25.60 19.20
N SER A 341 -0.05 -26.72 19.64
CA SER A 341 1.36 -26.77 20.01
C SER A 341 2.24 -26.40 18.81
N PRO A 342 3.25 -25.53 18.97
CA PRO A 342 4.16 -25.23 17.88
C PRO A 342 5.01 -26.48 17.61
N ARG A 343 4.69 -27.21 16.53
CA ARG A 343 5.71 -28.05 15.88
C ARG A 343 6.89 -27.13 15.59
N GLN A 344 8.11 -27.54 15.97
CA GLN A 344 9.33 -26.71 15.94
C GLN A 344 9.81 -26.31 14.52
N GLN A 345 8.95 -26.42 13.51
CA GLN A 345 9.21 -26.05 12.13
C GLN A 345 8.82 -24.59 11.91
N LYS A 346 9.80 -23.73 11.66
CA LYS A 346 9.56 -22.40 11.10
C LYS A 346 8.87 -22.59 9.73
N PRO A 347 7.71 -21.98 9.45
CA PRO A 347 7.12 -22.07 8.11
C PRO A 347 8.09 -21.54 7.04
N PRO A 348 8.06 -22.09 5.82
CA PRO A 348 8.77 -21.50 4.69
C PRO A 348 8.28 -20.06 4.50
N ARG A 349 9.19 -19.09 4.32
CA ARG A 349 8.80 -17.67 4.42
C ARG A 349 7.98 -17.18 3.22
N GLY A 350 8.08 -17.84 2.06
CA GLY A 350 7.31 -17.51 0.84
C GLY A 350 5.86 -18.00 0.80
N LEU A 351 5.34 -18.55 1.90
CA LEU A 351 4.04 -19.25 2.00
C LEU A 351 2.83 -18.44 1.53
N PHE A 352 2.87 -17.12 1.73
CA PHE A 352 1.82 -16.18 1.32
C PHE A 352 1.63 -16.09 -0.20
N MET A 353 2.53 -16.67 -1.00
CA MET A 353 2.40 -16.70 -2.45
C MET A 353 1.61 -17.89 -3.00
N MET A 354 1.26 -18.92 -2.21
CA MET A 354 0.72 -20.21 -2.75
C MET A 354 -0.79 -20.40 -2.57
N LYS A 355 -1.48 -20.91 -3.60
CA LYS A 355 -2.96 -20.94 -3.68
C LYS A 355 -3.63 -21.85 -2.63
N LYS A 356 -4.65 -21.26 -2.00
CA LYS A 356 -5.87 -21.84 -1.38
C LYS A 356 -5.78 -22.50 0.02
N PRO A 357 -6.89 -22.42 0.82
CA PRO A 357 -8.19 -21.82 0.50
C PRO A 357 -8.37 -20.44 1.15
N MET A 358 -8.39 -19.40 0.32
CA MET A 358 -9.15 -18.19 0.63
C MET A 358 -9.97 -17.85 -0.60
N LYS A 359 -11.29 -18.01 -0.50
CA LYS A 359 -12.22 -17.54 -1.53
C LYS A 359 -12.52 -16.07 -1.24
N ASN A 360 -12.32 -15.20 -2.22
CA ASN A 360 -12.62 -13.75 -2.14
C ASN A 360 -11.88 -12.98 -1.02
N GLY A 361 -10.70 -13.46 -0.58
CA GLY A 361 -9.85 -12.74 0.38
C GLY A 361 -10.42 -12.58 1.80
N ARG A 362 -11.44 -13.36 2.18
CA ARG A 362 -12.06 -13.34 3.53
C ARG A 362 -11.76 -14.63 4.28
N MET A 363 -11.33 -14.51 5.54
CA MET A 363 -11.45 -15.60 6.50
C MET A 363 -12.89 -15.67 6.99
N ILE A 364 -13.55 -16.80 6.78
CA ILE A 364 -14.85 -17.11 7.39
C ILE A 364 -14.60 -18.15 8.46
N LEU A 365 -14.57 -17.69 9.72
CA LEU A 365 -14.54 -18.55 10.91
C LEU A 365 -15.98 -18.99 11.23
N PRO A 366 -16.25 -20.27 11.53
CA PRO A 366 -17.53 -20.68 12.08
C PRO A 366 -17.69 -20.15 13.51
N ASN A 367 -18.76 -19.38 13.75
CA ASN A 367 -19.27 -18.93 15.05
C ASN A 367 -18.47 -17.92 15.90
N THR A 368 -17.35 -17.36 15.43
CA THR A 368 -16.81 -16.09 15.96
C THR A 368 -16.27 -15.19 14.85
N SER A 369 -16.52 -13.89 15.00
CA SER A 369 -15.91 -12.72 14.33
C SER A 369 -15.02 -12.97 13.09
N CYS A 370 -15.52 -12.60 11.90
CA CYS A 370 -14.72 -12.65 10.66
C CYS A 370 -13.54 -11.67 10.73
N TYR A 371 -12.34 -12.14 10.38
CA TYR A 371 -11.16 -11.29 10.16
C TYR A 371 -11.07 -10.87 8.68
N SER A 372 -11.12 -9.56 8.42
CA SER A 372 -10.89 -8.95 7.10
C SER A 372 -9.49 -8.34 7.01
N SER A 373 -8.75 -8.67 5.94
CA SER A 373 -7.60 -7.88 5.49
C SER A 373 -8.08 -6.48 5.03
N PRO A 374 -7.25 -5.42 5.08
CA PRO A 374 -7.75 -4.07 5.31
C PRO A 374 -8.43 -3.44 4.08
N ASN A 375 -9.75 -3.29 4.17
CA ASN A 375 -10.54 -2.20 3.60
C ASN A 375 -11.74 -1.96 4.53
N ASN A 376 -12.01 -0.70 4.87
CA ASN A 376 -12.89 -0.35 5.99
C ASN A 376 -14.38 -0.47 5.66
N ASN A 377 -15.17 -0.96 6.62
CA ASN A 377 -16.46 -0.36 6.99
C ASN A 377 -16.95 -0.98 8.31
N THR A 378 -16.96 -0.18 9.37
CA THR A 378 -17.46 -0.55 10.70
C THR A 378 -18.95 -0.27 10.85
N ARG A 379 -19.70 -1.29 11.27
CA ARG A 379 -20.89 -1.14 12.12
C ARG A 379 -21.07 -2.42 12.95
N TRP A 380 -21.67 -2.28 14.13
CA TRP A 380 -22.00 -3.33 15.10
C TRP A 380 -20.89 -3.82 16.05
N TRP A 381 -20.50 -2.95 16.98
CA TRP A 381 -20.13 -3.36 18.33
C TRP A 381 -20.81 -2.44 19.36
N LYS A 382 -21.86 -2.95 20.01
CA LYS A 382 -22.39 -2.44 21.30
C LYS A 382 -22.63 -3.65 22.20
N PRO A 383 -22.23 -3.63 23.47
CA PRO A 383 -22.58 -4.69 24.40
C PRO A 383 -24.06 -4.57 24.77
N ILE A 384 -24.85 -5.61 24.51
CA ILE A 384 -26.18 -5.75 25.11
C ILE A 384 -26.00 -6.47 26.44
N SER A 385 -26.10 -5.73 27.54
CA SER A 385 -26.30 -6.31 28.87
C SER A 385 -27.63 -7.08 28.88
N ARG A 386 -27.59 -8.37 29.23
CA ARG A 386 -28.80 -9.16 29.44
C ARG A 386 -29.23 -9.08 30.91
N THR A 387 -30.27 -8.30 31.17
CA THR A 387 -31.14 -8.49 32.33
C THR A 387 -32.59 -8.64 31.88
N GLN A 388 -33.34 -9.44 32.65
CA GLN A 388 -34.80 -9.70 32.57
C GLN A 388 -35.33 -10.61 31.44
N LYS A 389 -35.38 -11.90 31.82
CA LYS A 389 -36.48 -12.90 31.73
C LYS A 389 -37.80 -12.56 31.00
N SER A 390 -38.47 -13.67 30.60
CA SER A 390 -39.94 -13.85 30.47
C SER A 390 -40.57 -13.33 29.18
N THR A 391 -41.50 -14.00 28.48
CA THR A 391 -42.05 -15.39 28.41
C THR A 391 -42.73 -15.45 27.03
N SER A 392 -42.70 -16.51 26.22
CA SER A 392 -43.35 -17.81 26.44
C SER A 392 -42.87 -18.86 25.40
N LYS A 393 -43.26 -20.12 25.60
CA LYS A 393 -42.87 -21.37 24.88
C LYS A 393 -44.18 -22.16 24.58
N PRO A 394 -44.17 -23.36 23.98
CA PRO A 394 -43.26 -23.97 22.97
C PRO A 394 -44.02 -24.74 21.84
N VAL A 395 -43.28 -25.36 20.92
CA VAL A 395 -43.65 -26.67 20.33
C VAL A 395 -42.40 -27.58 20.35
N SER A 396 -42.56 -28.82 20.84
CA SER A 396 -41.64 -30.01 20.88
C SER A 396 -40.17 -29.82 20.40
N ASN A 397 -39.08 -29.94 21.19
CA ASN A 397 -38.65 -30.91 22.24
C ASN A 397 -38.49 -32.36 21.74
N PRO A 398 -37.49 -33.17 22.23
CA PRO A 398 -36.91 -33.09 23.58
C PRO A 398 -35.36 -33.02 23.73
N CYS A 399 -34.93 -32.52 24.89
CA CYS A 399 -33.59 -32.71 25.50
C CYS A 399 -33.61 -33.88 26.52
N ILE A 400 -32.51 -33.99 27.31
CA ILE A 400 -32.35 -34.52 28.69
C ILE A 400 -31.50 -35.81 28.78
N THR A 401 -30.46 -35.97 29.64
CA THR A 401 -29.44 -35.06 30.27
C THR A 401 -28.37 -35.91 31.01
N LEU A 402 -27.16 -35.37 31.20
CA LEU A 402 -26.22 -35.65 32.34
C LEU A 402 -25.59 -37.07 32.38
N SER A 403 -24.46 -37.31 33.06
CA SER A 403 -23.73 -36.57 34.12
C SER A 403 -22.53 -35.74 33.68
#